data_AF-A0A844G4F0-F1
#
_entry.id   AF-A0A844G4F0-F1
#
_cell.length_a   1.000
_cell.length_b   1.000
_cell.length_c   1.000
_cell.angle_alpha   90.00
_cell.angle_beta   90.00
_cell.angle_gamma   90.00
#
_symmetry.space_group_name_H-M   'P 1'
#
loop_
_entity.id
_entity.type
_entity.pdbx_description
1 polymer ?
#
loop_
_entity_poly.entity_id
_entity_poly.type
_entity_poly.pdbx_seq_one_letter_code
_entity_poly.pdbx_strand_id
1 'polypeptide(L)'
;MKTGILIGIAAAALSLFCGCAPTMTVNGQTYTILTQSEEQELVTQARRLLGRPGKALNKEEVRFVQKTDPEVKIEYQGDRTGEAQIIWRTPEKIITMHFGGEFLTERMGWTFETEKPMPEVLKFIPQAQ
;
A
#
# COMPACT_ATOMS: atom_id res chain seq x y z
N MET A 1 -20.95 45.24 -1.28
CA MET A 1 -19.52 45.63 -1.24
C MET A 1 -19.06 45.69 0.22
N LYS A 2 -17.78 45.34 0.47
CA LYS A 2 -17.04 45.19 1.75
C LYS A 2 -17.16 43.81 2.43
N THR A 3 -16.25 42.88 2.11
CA THR A 3 -14.97 42.53 2.83
C THR A 3 -15.26 41.86 4.18
N GLY A 4 -14.99 40.58 4.45
CA GLY A 4 -13.94 39.69 3.96
C GLY A 4 -12.89 39.53 5.05
N ILE A 5 -12.94 38.44 5.83
CA ILE A 5 -11.81 37.91 6.62
C ILE A 5 -11.92 36.38 6.60
N LEU A 6 -11.19 35.76 5.67
CA LEU A 6 -10.83 34.34 5.72
C LEU A 6 -9.56 34.25 6.57
N ILE A 7 -9.67 33.64 7.75
CA ILE A 7 -8.50 33.26 8.54
C ILE A 7 -7.89 32.05 7.85
N GLY A 8 -6.99 32.31 6.91
CA GLY A 8 -6.13 31.31 6.31
C GLY A 8 -5.08 30.89 7.33
N ILE A 9 -5.26 29.70 7.92
CA ILE A 9 -4.16 29.02 8.63
C ILE A 9 -3.24 28.50 7.53
N ALA A 10 -2.31 29.34 7.10
CA ALA A 10 -1.16 28.91 6.32
C ALA A 10 -0.24 28.12 7.28
N ALA A 11 -0.43 26.80 7.32
CA ALA A 11 0.57 25.91 7.88
C ALA A 11 1.83 26.04 7.01
N ALA A 12 2.79 26.81 7.49
CA ALA A 12 4.10 26.94 6.86
C ALA A 12 4.75 25.56 6.80
N ALA A 13 4.87 25.02 5.59
CA ALA A 13 5.68 23.86 5.30
C ALA A 13 7.15 24.21 5.56
N LEU A 14 7.64 23.87 6.75
CA LEU A 14 9.05 23.90 7.08
C LEU A 14 9.72 22.71 6.38
N SER A 15 10.25 23.00 5.20
CA SER A 15 11.17 22.15 4.45
C SER A 15 12.49 21.98 5.21
N LEU A 16 12.49 21.09 6.20
CA LEU A 16 13.70 20.55 6.81
C LEU A 16 13.91 19.17 6.18
N PHE A 17 14.83 19.08 5.22
CA PHE A 17 15.51 17.81 4.90
C PHE A 17 16.42 17.43 6.08
N CYS A 18 15.80 17.16 7.22
CA CYS A 18 16.38 16.37 8.27
C CYS A 18 16.16 14.92 7.86
N GLY A 19 17.20 14.09 7.83
CA GLY A 19 17.10 12.65 7.61
C GLY A 19 16.38 11.91 8.73
N CYS A 20 15.34 12.51 9.31
CA CYS A 20 14.45 11.87 10.25
C CYS A 20 13.62 10.88 9.45
N ALA A 21 13.78 9.59 9.76
CA ALA A 21 12.87 8.58 9.27
C ALA A 21 11.42 9.00 9.61
N PRO A 22 10.46 8.80 8.70
CA PRO A 22 9.08 9.16 8.96
C PRO A 22 8.58 8.40 10.18
N THR A 23 7.76 9.06 10.98
CA THR A 23 7.22 8.49 12.21
C THR A 23 5.72 8.63 12.28
N MET A 24 5.06 7.68 12.92
CA MET A 24 3.63 7.70 13.23
C MET A 24 3.42 7.65 14.74
N THR A 25 2.54 8.50 15.27
CA THR A 25 2.21 8.50 16.70
C THR A 25 0.88 7.80 16.93
N VAL A 26 0.87 6.76 17.76
CA VAL A 26 -0.32 5.99 18.15
C VAL A 26 -0.35 5.90 19.67
N ASN A 27 -1.48 6.29 20.29
CA ASN A 27 -1.65 6.29 21.75
C ASN A 27 -0.51 6.99 22.53
N GLY A 28 0.08 8.05 21.97
CA GLY A 28 1.17 8.80 22.58
C GLY A 28 2.56 8.17 22.43
N GLN A 29 2.68 7.03 21.75
CA GLN A 29 3.96 6.41 21.39
C GLN A 29 4.29 6.70 19.93
N THR A 30 5.55 7.05 19.66
CA THR A 30 6.04 7.35 18.32
C THR A 30 6.78 6.14 17.77
N TYR A 31 6.38 5.70 16.57
CA TYR A 31 6.95 4.57 15.86
C TYR A 31 7.57 5.04 14.56
N THR A 32 8.69 4.42 14.17
CA THR A 32 9.32 4.64 12.87
C THR A 32 8.59 3.82 11.81
N ILE A 33 8.20 4.47 10.72
CA ILE A 33 7.53 3.84 9.57
C ILE A 33 8.45 3.83 8.35
N LEU A 34 8.02 3.16 7.28
CA LEU A 34 8.74 3.18 6.02
C LEU A 34 8.64 4.56 5.35
N THR A 35 9.73 4.97 4.72
CA THR A 35 9.76 6.04 3.74
C THR A 35 9.07 5.60 2.45
N GLN A 36 8.67 6.57 1.62
CA GLN A 36 8.10 6.27 0.31
C GLN A 36 9.05 5.44 -0.57
N SER A 37 10.37 5.70 -0.52
CA SER A 37 11.36 4.90 -1.26
C SER A 37 11.45 3.47 -0.75
N GLU A 38 11.25 3.25 0.55
CA GLU A 38 11.26 1.92 1.15
C GLU A 38 9.98 1.14 0.85
N GLU A 39 8.83 1.82 0.77
CA GLU A 39 7.61 1.22 0.23
C GLU A 39 7.80 0.77 -1.23
N GLN A 40 8.51 1.56 -2.05
CA GLN A 40 8.86 1.15 -3.42
C GLN A 40 9.84 -0.03 -3.47
N GLU A 41 10.73 -0.15 -2.49
CA GLU A 41 11.59 -1.33 -2.35
C GLU A 41 10.74 -2.58 -2.04
N LEU A 42 9.73 -2.50 -1.16
CA LEU A 42 8.77 -3.59 -0.93
C LEU A 42 8.05 -4.02 -2.22
N VAL A 43 7.58 -3.04 -3.01
CA VAL A 43 6.96 -3.32 -4.31
C VAL A 43 7.94 -4.01 -5.27
N THR A 44 9.20 -3.59 -5.25
CA THR A 44 10.26 -4.19 -6.07
C THR A 44 10.55 -5.63 -5.65
N GLN A 45 10.59 -5.92 -4.35
CA GLN A 45 10.71 -7.29 -3.83
C GLN A 45 9.52 -8.15 -4.25
N ALA A 46 8.29 -7.63 -4.14
CA ALA A 46 7.09 -8.35 -4.58
C ALA A 46 7.15 -8.68 -6.09
N ARG A 47 7.52 -7.69 -6.93
CA ARG A 47 7.72 -7.90 -8.38
C ARG A 47 8.80 -8.95 -8.65
N ARG A 48 9.89 -8.97 -7.89
CA ARG A 48 10.95 -9.98 -8.03
C ARG A 48 10.45 -11.38 -7.69
N LEU A 49 9.71 -11.54 -6.59
CA LEU A 49 9.12 -12.81 -6.16
C LEU A 49 8.08 -13.33 -7.17
N LEU A 50 7.28 -12.43 -7.75
CA LEU A 50 6.26 -12.75 -8.77
C LEU A 50 6.78 -12.71 -10.21
N GLY A 51 8.09 -12.53 -10.42
CA GLY A 51 8.68 -12.28 -11.75
C GLY A 51 8.72 -13.49 -12.67
N ARG A 52 8.27 -14.66 -12.23
CA ARG A 52 8.30 -15.91 -12.99
C ARG A 52 6.89 -16.50 -13.12
N PRO A 53 6.45 -16.87 -14.35
CA PRO A 53 5.21 -17.61 -14.54
C PRO A 53 5.24 -18.94 -13.79
N GLY A 54 4.08 -19.37 -13.30
CA GLY A 54 3.92 -20.62 -12.56
C GLY A 54 2.46 -21.06 -12.51
N LYS A 55 2.16 -22.02 -11.63
CA LYS A 55 0.79 -22.57 -11.50
C LYS A 55 -0.25 -21.50 -11.13
N ALA A 56 0.17 -20.49 -10.36
CA ALA A 56 -0.73 -19.46 -9.84
C ALA A 56 -0.78 -18.19 -10.71
N LEU A 57 0.29 -17.86 -11.45
CA LEU A 57 0.36 -16.70 -12.34
C LEU A 57 0.80 -17.10 -13.76
N ASN A 58 0.01 -16.75 -14.76
CA ASN A 58 0.34 -16.89 -16.17
C ASN A 58 1.27 -15.76 -16.65
N LYS A 59 1.72 -15.85 -17.90
CA LYS A 59 2.68 -14.89 -18.49
C LYS A 59 2.13 -13.45 -18.59
N GLU A 60 0.83 -13.30 -18.84
CA GLU A 60 0.18 -12.00 -18.98
C GLU A 60 0.02 -11.31 -17.64
N GLU A 61 -0.31 -12.07 -16.59
CA GLU A 61 -0.44 -11.58 -15.22
C GLU A 61 0.92 -11.20 -14.63
N VAL A 62 1.96 -11.99 -14.89
CA VAL A 62 3.33 -11.59 -14.53
C VAL A 62 3.68 -10.27 -15.23
N ARG A 63 3.40 -10.15 -16.53
CA ARG A 63 3.64 -8.89 -17.27
C ARG A 63 2.83 -7.72 -16.68
N PHE A 64 1.61 -7.96 -16.24
CA PHE A 64 0.78 -6.96 -15.57
C PHE A 64 1.46 -6.48 -14.28
N VAL A 65 1.80 -7.40 -13.37
CA VAL A 65 2.49 -7.10 -12.09
C VAL A 65 3.77 -6.29 -12.29
N GLN A 66 4.55 -6.61 -13.34
CA GLN A 66 5.79 -5.89 -13.64
C GLN A 66 5.58 -4.45 -14.16
N LYS A 67 4.39 -4.12 -14.66
CA LYS A 67 4.14 -2.86 -15.38
C LYS A 67 3.15 -1.92 -14.69
N THR A 68 2.34 -2.43 -13.78
CA THR A 68 1.29 -1.65 -13.12
C THR A 68 1.64 -1.37 -11.67
N ASP A 69 1.11 -0.25 -11.18
CA ASP A 69 1.25 0.15 -9.80
C ASP A 69 0.23 -0.62 -8.93
N PRO A 70 0.70 -1.27 -7.86
CA PRO A 70 -0.18 -1.93 -6.91
C PRO A 70 -0.80 -0.92 -5.93
N GLU A 71 -1.88 -1.36 -5.27
CA GLU A 71 -2.26 -0.79 -3.99
C GLU A 71 -1.32 -1.36 -2.90
N VAL A 72 -0.82 -0.49 -2.03
CA VAL A 72 0.03 -0.87 -0.89
C VAL A 72 -0.73 -0.57 0.39
N LYS A 73 -0.90 -1.58 1.24
CA LYS A 73 -1.47 -1.44 2.59
C LYS A 73 -0.46 -1.91 3.60
N ILE A 74 -0.22 -1.13 4.66
CA ILE A 74 0.73 -1.50 5.71
C ILE A 74 0.07 -1.30 7.07
N GLU A 75 0.11 -2.33 7.89
CA GLU A 75 -0.34 -2.33 9.27
C GLU A 75 0.86 -2.53 10.19
N TYR A 76 1.28 -1.45 10.86
CA TYR A 76 2.42 -1.48 11.77
C TYR A 76 2.03 -2.03 13.15
N GLN A 77 2.88 -2.90 13.70
CA GLN A 77 2.82 -3.44 15.06
C GLN A 77 4.00 -2.97 15.93
N GLY A 78 5.01 -2.35 15.31
CA GLY A 78 6.17 -1.76 15.97
C GLY A 78 7.02 -0.98 14.97
N ASP A 79 8.22 -0.58 15.39
CA ASP A 79 9.17 0.12 14.52
C ASP A 79 9.47 -0.72 13.28
N ARG A 80 9.01 -0.23 12.12
CA ARG A 80 9.17 -0.89 10.81
C ARG A 80 8.77 -2.37 10.81
N THR A 81 7.90 -2.76 11.72
CA THR A 81 7.49 -4.16 11.93
C THR A 81 5.98 -4.23 11.80
N GLY A 82 5.48 -5.21 11.06
CA GLY A 82 4.05 -5.38 10.86
C GLY A 82 3.71 -6.28 9.68
N GLU A 83 2.56 -6.02 9.07
CA GLU A 83 2.06 -6.73 7.90
C GLU A 83 1.87 -5.74 6.74
N ALA A 84 2.29 -6.12 5.54
CA ALA A 84 2.12 -5.33 4.32
C ALA A 84 1.49 -6.17 3.21
N GLN A 85 0.50 -5.60 2.53
CA GLN A 85 -0.17 -6.19 1.37
C GLN A 85 0.13 -5.36 0.12
N ILE A 86 0.71 -6.01 -0.89
CA ILE A 86 0.92 -5.44 -2.21
C ILE A 86 -0.08 -6.09 -3.17
N ILE A 87 -1.06 -5.30 -3.62
CA ILE A 87 -2.27 -5.80 -4.25
C ILE A 87 -2.36 -5.31 -5.69
N TRP A 88 -2.41 -6.25 -6.63
CA TRP A 88 -2.75 -6.00 -8.03
C TRP A 88 -4.13 -6.53 -8.34
N ARG A 89 -5.00 -5.68 -8.89
CA ARG A 89 -6.35 -6.08 -9.31
C ARG A 89 -6.44 -6.18 -10.82
N THR A 90 -6.85 -7.35 -11.28
CA THR A 90 -7.25 -7.58 -12.67
C THR A 90 -8.76 -7.87 -12.72
N PRO A 91 -9.40 -7.81 -13.89
CA PRO A 91 -10.79 -8.22 -14.04
C PRO A 91 -11.06 -9.68 -13.65
N GLU A 92 -10.05 -10.55 -13.69
CA GLU A 92 -10.19 -11.99 -13.50
C GLU A 92 -9.79 -12.45 -12.10
N LYS A 93 -8.86 -11.74 -11.45
CA LYS A 93 -8.35 -12.04 -10.12
C LYS A 93 -7.65 -10.89 -9.42
N ILE A 94 -7.61 -10.99 -8.10
CA ILE A 94 -6.79 -10.19 -7.19
C ILE A 94 -5.52 -10.99 -6.91
N ILE A 95 -4.36 -10.33 -7.02
CA ILE A 95 -3.03 -10.89 -6.79
C ILE A 95 -2.46 -10.15 -5.60
N THR A 96 -2.24 -10.84 -4.48
CA THR A 96 -1.76 -10.23 -3.24
C THR A 96 -0.45 -10.87 -2.80
N MET A 97 0.60 -10.05 -2.68
CA MET A 97 1.81 -10.42 -1.96
C MET A 97 1.69 -9.91 -0.52
N HIS A 98 1.88 -10.80 0.44
CA HIS A 98 1.93 -10.47 1.86
C HIS A 98 3.38 -10.47 2.33
N PHE A 99 3.76 -9.44 3.07
CA PHE A 99 5.01 -9.40 3.81
C PHE A 99 4.70 -9.24 5.30
N GLY A 100 5.34 -10.04 6.13
CA GLY A 100 5.17 -9.98 7.58
C GLY A 100 6.52 -9.92 8.31
N GLY A 101 6.54 -9.29 9.47
CA GLY A 101 7.73 -9.16 10.32
C GLY A 101 8.44 -7.81 10.15
N GLU A 102 9.76 -7.78 10.35
CA GLU A 102 10.57 -6.55 10.29
C GLU A 102 10.93 -6.22 8.84
N PHE A 103 10.32 -5.17 8.29
CA PHE A 103 10.39 -4.85 6.86
C PHE A 103 11.81 -4.53 6.38
N LEU A 104 12.12 -4.99 5.17
CA LEU A 104 13.41 -4.80 4.50
C LEU A 104 14.61 -5.38 5.27
N THR A 105 14.36 -6.41 6.09
CA THR A 105 15.39 -7.19 6.79
C THR A 105 15.25 -8.68 6.47
N GLU A 106 16.18 -9.50 6.96
CA GLU A 106 16.12 -10.96 6.87
C GLU A 106 14.97 -11.60 7.65
N ARG A 107 14.35 -10.85 8.58
CA ARG A 107 13.21 -11.32 9.37
C ARG A 107 11.87 -11.10 8.68
N MET A 108 11.88 -10.52 7.48
CA MET A 108 10.69 -10.33 6.66
C MET A 108 10.31 -11.66 5.98
N GLY A 109 9.22 -12.25 6.42
CA GLY A 109 8.57 -13.36 5.75
C GLY A 109 7.70 -12.88 4.60
N TRP A 110 7.34 -13.79 3.70
CA TRP A 110 6.39 -13.50 2.62
C TRP A 110 5.50 -14.69 2.31
N THR A 111 4.28 -14.40 1.90
CA THR A 111 3.34 -15.36 1.31
C THR A 111 2.63 -14.72 0.13
N PHE A 112 2.01 -15.54 -0.71
CA PHE A 112 1.37 -15.09 -1.92
C PHE A 112 0.05 -15.83 -2.12
N GLU A 113 -0.99 -15.08 -2.50
CA GLU A 113 -2.30 -15.63 -2.79
C GLU A 113 -2.97 -14.95 -3.99
N THR A 114 -3.95 -15.64 -4.55
CA THR A 114 -4.82 -15.12 -5.60
C THR A 114 -6.27 -15.40 -5.28
N GLU A 115 -7.12 -14.40 -5.45
CA GLU A 115 -8.55 -14.50 -5.19
C GLU A 115 -9.35 -14.10 -6.43
N LYS A 116 -10.57 -14.63 -6.57
CA LYS A 116 -11.49 -14.12 -7.60
C LYS A 116 -12.02 -12.76 -7.14
N PRO A 117 -12.19 -11.78 -8.04
CA PRO A 117 -12.80 -10.51 -7.68
C PRO A 117 -14.25 -10.79 -7.28
N MET A 118 -14.67 -10.27 -6.12
CA MET A 118 -16.10 -10.28 -5.81
C MET A 118 -16.83 -9.39 -6.82
N PRO A 119 -17.93 -9.85 -7.43
CA PRO A 119 -18.71 -8.98 -8.29
C PRO A 119 -19.23 -7.81 -7.45
N GLU A 120 -19.14 -6.58 -7.97
CA GLU A 120 -19.83 -5.45 -7.39
C GLU A 120 -21.34 -5.78 -7.37
N VAL A 121 -21.88 -6.02 -6.18
CA VAL A 121 -23.33 -6.17 -6.02
C VAL A 121 -23.92 -4.79 -6.26
N LEU A 122 -24.39 -4.55 -7.48
CA LEU A 122 -25.13 -3.35 -7.83
C LEU A 122 -26.37 -3.28 -6.92
N LYS A 123 -26.32 -2.39 -5.93
CA LYS A 123 -27.48 -2.09 -5.09
C LYS A 123 -28.44 -1.23 -5.89
N PHE A 124 -29.41 -1.86 -6.52
CA PHE A 124 -30.54 -1.14 -7.11
C PHE A 124 -31.40 -0.59 -5.97
N ILE A 125 -31.35 0.72 -5.74
CA ILE A 125 -32.32 1.41 -4.89
C ILE A 125 -33.52 1.74 -5.79
N PRO A 126 -34.71 1.16 -5.57
CA PRO A 126 -35.90 1.55 -6.32
C PRO A 126 -36.18 3.03 -6.03
N GLN A 127 -36.32 3.85 -7.06
CA GLN A 127 -36.85 5.20 -6.86
C GLN A 127 -38.33 5.07 -6.50
N ALA A 128 -38.72 5.60 -5.35
CA ALA A 128 -40.13 5.70 -4.98
C ALA A 128 -40.83 6.57 -6.03
N GLN A 129 -41.89 6.02 -6.63
CA GLN A 129 -42.82 6.75 -7.51
C GLN A 129 -43.71 7.68 -6.70
#